data_AF-A0AAV2ZET3-F1
#
_entry.id   AF-A0AAV2ZET3-F1
#
_cell.length_a   1.000
_cell.length_b   1.000
_cell.length_c   1.000
_cell.angle_alpha   90.00
_cell.angle_beta   90.00
_cell.angle_gamma   90.00
#
_symmetry.space_group_name_H-M   'P 1'
#
loop_
_entity.id
_entity.type
_entity.pdbx_description
1 polymer ?
#
loop_
_entity_poly.entity_id
_entity_poly.type
_entity_poly.pdbx_seq_one_letter_code
_entity_poly.pdbx_strand_id
1 'polypeptide(L)'
;MTAGAGTTLWLSPEVIAGRRDYDQRTDVFSFGVLLSELDTHELPYFDARDGNGERMLDIMVAKKIVDDHLTPTFLPSCPRPVLELARRCLSFNPRERPAAAEILFRLDQVKQGDF
;
A
#
# COMPACT_ATOMS: atom_id res chain seq x y z
N MET A 1 -15.89 -14.59 8.81
CA MET A 1 -16.21 -14.15 7.45
C MET A 1 -16.77 -12.72 7.54
N THR A 2 -15.91 -11.70 7.60
CA THR A 2 -16.33 -10.30 7.61
C THR A 2 -16.38 -9.79 6.17
N ALA A 3 -17.52 -10.02 5.52
CA ALA A 3 -17.81 -9.34 4.27
C ALA A 3 -18.10 -7.86 4.56
N GLY A 4 -17.25 -6.96 4.09
CA GLY A 4 -17.64 -5.56 3.85
C GLY A 4 -17.22 -4.48 4.86
N ALA A 5 -16.46 -4.78 5.91
CA ALA A 5 -15.95 -3.73 6.81
C ALA A 5 -14.49 -4.02 7.20
N GLY A 6 -13.56 -3.19 6.70
CA GLY A 6 -12.24 -3.02 7.30
C GLY A 6 -11.00 -3.28 6.44
N THR A 7 -11.07 -3.94 5.27
CA THR A 7 -9.84 -4.38 4.56
C THR A 7 -9.70 -3.89 3.12
N THR A 8 -10.71 -3.25 2.53
CA THR A 8 -10.67 -2.86 1.10
C THR A 8 -9.48 -1.96 0.76
N LEU A 9 -9.07 -1.09 1.69
CA LEU A 9 -7.98 -0.13 1.48
C LEU A 9 -6.59 -0.79 1.36
N TRP A 10 -6.41 -2.02 1.86
CA TRP A 10 -5.15 -2.76 1.73
C TRP A 10 -5.11 -3.65 0.50
N LEU A 11 -6.23 -3.80 -0.21
CA LEU A 11 -6.30 -4.68 -1.38
C LEU A 11 -5.47 -4.12 -2.53
N SER A 12 -4.71 -5.01 -3.17
CA SER A 12 -4.01 -4.70 -4.41
C SER A 12 -4.98 -4.34 -5.56
N PRO A 13 -4.52 -3.54 -6.55
CA PRO A 13 -5.36 -3.12 -7.67
C PRO A 13 -5.98 -4.30 -8.44
N GLU A 14 -5.23 -5.39 -8.63
CA GLU A 14 -5.72 -6.58 -9.33
C GLU A 14 -6.83 -7.32 -8.57
N VAL A 15 -6.78 -7.32 -7.24
CA VAL A 15 -7.84 -7.92 -6.40
C VAL A 15 -9.08 -7.05 -6.42
N ILE A 16 -8.94 -5.72 -6.34
CA ILE A 16 -10.06 -4.78 -6.44
C ILE A 16 -10.74 -4.90 -7.81
N ALA A 17 -9.96 -5.04 -8.88
CA ALA A 17 -10.46 -5.24 -10.24
C ALA A 17 -11.12 -6.62 -10.46
N GLY A 18 -11.15 -7.51 -9.45
CA GLY A 18 -11.77 -8.82 -9.54
C GLY A 18 -11.03 -9.79 -10.47
N ARG A 19 -9.72 -9.55 -10.72
CA ARG A 19 -8.89 -10.47 -11.50
C ARG A 19 -8.74 -11.79 -10.76
N ARG A 20 -8.59 -12.90 -11.52
CA ARG A 20 -8.47 -14.25 -10.96
C ARG A 20 -7.05 -14.79 -10.96
N ASP A 21 -6.13 -14.08 -11.62
CA ASP A 21 -4.73 -14.45 -11.83
C ASP A 21 -3.77 -13.80 -10.82
N TYR A 22 -4.24 -13.46 -9.62
CA TYR A 22 -3.39 -12.88 -8.58
C TYR A 22 -2.60 -13.96 -7.81
N ASP A 23 -1.42 -13.59 -7.33
CA ASP A 23 -0.49 -14.47 -6.60
C ASP A 23 -0.05 -13.80 -5.28
N GLN A 24 0.99 -14.33 -4.61
CA GLN A 24 1.52 -13.79 -3.35
C GLN A 24 1.97 -12.32 -3.42
N ARG A 25 2.10 -11.72 -4.62
CA ARG A 25 2.43 -10.31 -4.79
C ARG A 25 1.29 -9.40 -4.34
N THR A 26 0.06 -9.90 -4.19
CA THR A 26 -1.04 -9.15 -3.56
C THR A 26 -0.72 -8.82 -2.10
N ASP A 27 -0.15 -9.78 -1.38
CA ASP A 27 0.23 -9.61 0.03
C ASP A 27 1.39 -8.61 0.16
N VAL A 28 2.28 -8.56 -0.83
CA VAL A 28 3.34 -7.55 -0.90
C VAL A 28 2.76 -6.14 -1.06
N PHE A 29 1.71 -5.97 -1.86
CA PHE A 29 1.02 -4.67 -1.94
C PHE A 29 0.38 -4.30 -0.61
N SER A 30 -0.36 -5.22 0.01
CA SER A 30 -0.96 -5.03 1.34
C SER A 30 0.09 -4.65 2.38
N PHE A 31 1.28 -5.25 2.31
CA PHE A 31 2.41 -4.90 3.17
C PHE A 31 2.92 -3.47 2.91
N GLY A 32 3.00 -3.04 1.65
CA GLY A 32 3.32 -1.66 1.29
C GLY A 32 2.31 -0.65 1.87
N VAL A 33 1.02 -0.99 1.86
CA VAL A 33 -0.04 -0.18 2.48
C VAL A 33 0.14 -0.16 4.01
N LEU A 34 0.43 -1.30 4.64
CA LEU A 34 0.72 -1.39 6.07
C LEU A 34 1.90 -0.50 6.47
N LEU A 35 2.97 -0.43 5.66
CA LEU A 35 4.09 0.47 5.93
C LEU A 35 3.69 1.95 5.99
N SER A 36 2.67 2.36 5.20
CA SER A 36 2.14 3.72 5.26
C SER A 36 1.40 3.99 6.57
N GLU A 37 0.59 3.04 7.02
CA GLU A 37 -0.13 3.11 8.30
C GLU A 37 0.84 3.13 9.49
N LEU A 38 1.92 2.35 9.44
CA LEU A 38 2.96 2.38 10.45
C LEU A 38 3.76 3.69 10.48
N ASP A 39 3.89 4.37 9.34
CA ASP A 39 4.59 5.64 9.25
C ASP A 39 3.72 6.83 9.70
N THR A 40 2.44 6.83 9.32
CA THR A 40 1.51 7.93 9.61
C THR A 40 0.78 7.77 10.94
N HIS A 41 0.70 6.54 11.46
CA HIS A 41 -0.20 6.14 12.55
C HIS A 41 -1.69 6.40 12.27
N GLU A 42 -2.05 6.51 11.00
CA GLU A 42 -3.40 6.78 10.51
C GLU A 42 -3.85 5.66 9.56
N LEU A 43 -5.16 5.54 9.34
CA LEU A 43 -5.68 4.61 8.33
C LEU A 43 -5.11 4.93 6.94
N PRO A 44 -4.89 3.91 6.07
CA PRO A 44 -4.46 4.15 4.71
C PRO A 44 -5.36 5.16 3.99
N TYR A 45 -4.76 6.06 3.22
CA TYR A 45 -5.46 7.10 2.48
C TYR A 45 -6.31 8.03 3.38
N PHE A 46 -5.94 8.22 4.66
CA PHE A 46 -6.65 9.13 5.59
C PHE A 46 -6.78 10.56 5.07
N ASP A 47 -5.89 10.99 4.18
CA ASP A 47 -5.80 12.30 3.56
C ASP A 47 -6.49 12.38 2.18
N ALA A 48 -7.05 11.27 1.67
CA ALA A 48 -7.83 11.28 0.44
C ALA A 48 -9.11 12.12 0.63
N ARG A 49 -9.29 13.10 -0.25
CA ARG A 49 -10.46 13.99 -0.27
C ARG A 49 -11.25 13.88 -1.56
N ASP A 50 -12.57 13.99 -1.47
CA ASP A 50 -13.45 14.09 -2.63
C ASP A 50 -13.46 15.51 -3.22
N GLY A 51 -14.28 15.74 -4.25
CA GLY A 51 -14.39 17.04 -4.90
C GLY A 51 -14.96 18.16 -4.02
N ASN A 52 -15.56 17.82 -2.88
CA ASN A 52 -16.10 18.77 -1.91
C ASN A 52 -15.14 19.01 -0.74
N GLY A 53 -14.01 18.29 -0.69
CA GLY A 53 -13.03 18.38 0.40
C GLY A 53 -13.35 17.49 1.60
N GLU A 54 -14.30 16.57 1.49
CA GLU A 54 -14.66 15.61 2.55
C GLU A 54 -13.81 14.33 2.43
N ARG A 55 -13.73 13.54 3.52
CA ARG A 55 -13.03 12.24 3.49
C ARG A 55 -13.65 11.35 2.42
N MET A 56 -12.81 10.84 1.52
CA MET A 56 -13.26 9.95 0.46
C MET A 56 -13.76 8.62 1.03
N LEU A 57 -14.88 8.13 0.51
CA LEU A 57 -15.41 6.81 0.85
C LEU A 57 -14.47 5.70 0.37
N ASP A 58 -14.31 4.62 1.14
CA ASP A 58 -13.41 3.52 0.83
C ASP A 58 -13.62 2.91 -0.56
N ILE A 59 -14.88 2.86 -1.04
CA ILE A 59 -15.21 2.36 -2.39
C ILE A 59 -14.69 3.30 -3.50
N MET A 60 -14.69 4.61 -3.26
CA MET A 60 -14.13 5.59 -4.20
C MET A 60 -12.60 5.55 -4.18
N VAL A 61 -11.99 5.36 -2.99
CA VAL A 61 -10.55 5.13 -2.88
C VAL A 61 -10.15 3.88 -3.66
N ALA A 62 -10.85 2.77 -3.46
CA ALA A 62 -10.61 1.53 -4.20
C ALA A 62 -10.69 1.71 -5.72
N LYS A 63 -11.69 2.48 -6.18
CA LYS A 63 -11.80 2.85 -7.59
C LYS A 63 -10.59 3.66 -8.07
N LYS A 64 -10.14 4.66 -7.31
CA LYS A 64 -8.95 5.46 -7.65
C LYS A 64 -7.64 4.67 -7.62
N ILE A 65 -7.52 3.65 -6.77
CA ILE A 65 -6.37 2.74 -6.79
C ILE A 65 -6.26 2.04 -8.15
N VAL A 66 -7.40 1.62 -8.72
CA VAL A 66 -7.45 0.94 -10.02
C VAL A 66 -7.33 1.90 -11.18
N ASP A 67 -8.09 3.00 -11.17
CA ASP A 67 -8.23 3.91 -12.31
C ASP A 67 -7.09 4.94 -12.39
N ASP A 68 -6.66 5.48 -11.24
CA ASP A 68 -5.70 6.59 -11.12
C ASP A 68 -4.35 6.16 -10.52
N HIS A 69 -4.18 4.87 -10.21
CA HIS A 69 -3.01 4.32 -9.49
C HIS A 69 -2.71 5.05 -8.17
N LEU A 70 -3.76 5.43 -7.44
CA LEU A 70 -3.62 6.10 -6.16
C LEU A 70 -2.79 5.24 -5.18
N THR A 71 -1.79 5.85 -4.54
CA THR A 71 -0.95 5.23 -3.50
C THR A 71 -1.16 5.94 -2.16
N PRO A 72 -1.01 5.24 -1.03
CA PRO A 72 -1.14 5.87 0.28
C PRO A 72 -0.03 6.89 0.55
N THR A 73 -0.31 7.83 1.41
CA THR A 73 0.61 8.90 1.80
C THR A 73 1.59 8.43 2.87
N PHE A 74 2.82 8.95 2.81
CA PHE A 74 3.86 8.81 3.83
C PHE A 74 4.24 10.20 4.34
N LEU A 75 4.66 10.29 5.60
CA LEU A 75 5.13 11.53 6.21
C LEU A 75 6.48 11.95 5.59
N PRO A 76 6.76 13.26 5.51
CA PRO A 76 8.07 13.75 5.08
C PRO A 76 9.25 13.27 5.94
N SER A 77 8.98 12.88 7.19
CA SER A 77 9.95 12.32 8.14
C SER A 77 10.19 10.82 7.99
N CYS A 78 9.47 10.13 7.10
CA CYS A 78 9.64 8.70 6.87
C CYS A 78 11.10 8.39 6.50
N PRO A 79 11.76 7.43 7.16
CA PRO A 79 13.11 7.02 6.78
C PRO A 79 13.16 6.63 5.30
N ARG A 80 14.01 7.32 4.53
CA ARG A 80 14.11 7.15 3.06
C ARG A 80 14.19 5.69 2.61
N PRO A 81 14.97 4.80 3.27
CA PRO A 81 15.05 3.40 2.88
C PRO A 81 13.72 2.63 3.06
N VAL A 82 12.93 2.99 4.07
CA VAL A 82 11.58 2.42 4.29
C VAL A 82 10.63 2.93 3.21
N LEU A 83 10.66 4.22 2.89
CA LEU A 83 9.83 4.81 1.84
C LEU A 83 10.12 4.19 0.47
N GLU A 84 11.40 3.98 0.13
CA GLU A 84 11.80 3.34 -1.13
C GLU A 84 11.33 1.88 -1.21
N LEU A 85 11.45 1.13 -0.11
CA LEU A 85 10.91 -0.23 -0.03
C LEU A 85 9.39 -0.24 -0.20
N ALA A 86 8.68 0.62 0.53
CA ALA A 86 7.22 0.71 0.49
C ALA A 86 6.72 1.06 -0.92
N ARG A 87 7.37 2.01 -1.61
CA ARG A 87 7.05 2.36 -3.00
C ARG A 87 7.20 1.18 -3.96
N ARG A 88 8.21 0.34 -3.78
CA ARG A 88 8.36 -0.89 -4.60
C ARG A 88 7.28 -1.91 -4.29
N CYS A 89 6.91 -2.08 -3.02
CA CYS A 89 5.79 -2.93 -2.61
C CYS A 89 4.46 -2.45 -3.21
N LEU A 90 4.26 -1.14 -3.30
CA LEU A 90 3.07 -0.47 -3.85
C LEU A 90 3.06 -0.33 -5.38
N SER A 91 4.01 -0.95 -6.11
CA SER A 91 3.97 -0.87 -7.58
C SER A 91 2.65 -1.42 -8.12
N PHE A 92 2.05 -0.69 -9.06
CA PHE A 92 0.82 -1.09 -9.72
C PHE A 92 1.01 -2.42 -10.48
N ASN A 93 2.16 -2.60 -11.12
CA ASN A 93 2.52 -3.85 -11.78
C ASN A 93 2.99 -4.89 -10.75
N PRO A 94 2.28 -6.01 -10.53
CA PRO A 94 2.68 -7.01 -9.53
C PRO A 94 4.10 -7.52 -9.76
N ARG A 95 4.55 -7.62 -11.02
CA ARG A 95 5.86 -8.15 -11.38
C ARG A 95 7.04 -7.33 -10.86
N GLU A 96 6.84 -6.04 -10.63
CA GLU A 96 7.85 -5.12 -10.12
C GLU A 96 7.96 -5.14 -8.60
N ARG A 97 6.97 -5.73 -7.93
CA ARG A 97 6.98 -5.87 -6.47
C ARG A 97 8.07 -6.87 -6.06
N PRO A 98 8.85 -6.56 -5.00
CA PRO A 98 9.89 -7.45 -4.50
C PRO A 98 9.30 -8.73 -3.92
N ALA A 99 10.08 -9.81 -3.90
CA ALA A 99 9.70 -11.02 -3.17
C ALA A 99 9.81 -10.77 -1.66
N ALA A 100 9.01 -11.50 -0.87
CA ALA A 100 9.02 -11.37 0.60
C ALA A 100 10.43 -11.55 1.22
N ALA A 101 11.25 -12.44 0.66
CA ALA A 101 12.64 -12.62 1.08
C ALA A 101 13.52 -11.37 0.84
N GLU A 102 13.31 -10.65 -0.27
CA GLU A 102 14.02 -9.41 -0.55
C GLU A 102 13.57 -8.28 0.40
N ILE A 103 12.27 -8.23 0.71
CA ILE A 103 11.70 -7.29 1.68
C ILE A 103 12.36 -7.50 3.05
N LEU A 104 12.43 -8.75 3.53
CA LEU A 104 13.07 -9.09 4.79
C LEU A 104 14.54 -8.67 4.83
N PHE A 105 15.29 -8.97 3.77
CA PHE A 105 16.69 -8.56 3.65
C PHE A 105 16.86 -7.04 3.77
N ARG A 106 16.04 -6.26 3.05
CA ARG A 106 16.10 -4.80 3.11
C ARG A 106 15.72 -4.23 4.47
N LEU A 107 14.72 -4.82 5.14
CA LEU A 107 14.32 -4.40 6.48
C LEU A 107 15.40 -4.70 7.53
N ASP A 108 16.17 -5.77 7.36
CA ASP A 108 17.28 -6.10 8.25
C ASP A 108 18.42 -5.08 8.13
N GLN A 109 18.78 -4.68 6.90
CA GLN A 109 19.72 -3.57 6.69
C GLN A 109 19.21 -2.27 7.32
N VAL A 110 17.90 -2.04 7.24
CA VAL A 110 17.28 -0.86 7.84
C VAL A 110 17.44 -0.83 9.35
N LYS A 111 17.22 -1.97 9.98
CA LYS A 111 17.34 -2.13 11.42
C LYS A 111 18.79 -1.99 11.91
N GLN A 112 19.75 -2.40 11.10
CA GLN A 112 21.18 -2.34 11.42
C GLN A 112 21.78 -0.94 11.25
N GLY A 113 21.05 -0.01 10.62
CA GLY A 113 21.50 1.37 10.41
C GLY A 113 22.53 1.52 9.29
N ASP A 114 22.67 0.49 8.45
CA ASP A 114 23.58 0.47 7.31
C ASP A 114 22.97 1.25 6.13
N PHE A 115 23.10 2.58 6.15
CA PHE A 115 22.68 3.48 5.07
C PHE A 115 23.70 4.55 4.74
#